data_AF-C2ERR4-F1
#
_entry.id   AF-C2ERR4-F1
#
_cell.length_a   1.000
_cell.length_b   1.000
_cell.length_c   1.000
_cell.angle_alpha   90.00
_cell.angle_beta   90.00
_cell.angle_gamma   90.00
#
_symmetry.space_group_name_H-M   'P 1'
#
loop_
_entity.id
_entity.type
_entity.pdbx_description
1 polymer ?
#
loop_
_entity_poly.entity_id
_entity_poly.type
_entity_poly.pdbx_seq_one_letter_code
_entity_poly.pdbx_strand_id
1 'polypeptide(L)' 'MEETMIKIHTIGGNVYNYKGSYQEIQRAIKDVSCRYLYGLNRQSCRVIIPLAALDSIEEIEMNY' A
#
# COMPACT_ATOMS: atom_id res chain seq x y z
N MET A 1 5.87 18.15 -4.82
CA MET A 1 6.40 16.87 -4.30
C MET A 1 5.89 15.81 -5.24
N GLU A 2 6.76 14.97 -5.79
CA GLU A 2 6.33 13.82 -6.57
C GLU A 2 5.55 12.87 -5.66
N GLU A 3 4.32 12.54 -6.06
CA GLU A 3 3.48 11.59 -5.35
C GLU A 3 3.67 10.22 -5.98
N THR A 4 3.79 9.20 -5.12
CA THR A 4 3.94 7.82 -5.52
C THR A 4 2.75 7.04 -4.98
N MET A 5 2.29 6.05 -5.73
CA MET A 5 1.25 5.12 -5.28
C MET A 5 1.81 3.72 -5.23
N ILE A 6 1.40 2.95 -4.23
CA ILE A 6 1.53 1.49 -4.25
C ILE A 6 0.16 0.83 -4.29
N LYS A 7 0.05 -0.24 -5.05
CA LYS A 7 -1.06 -1.19 -4.97
C LYS A 7 -0.65 -2.38 -4.12
N ILE A 8 -1.51 -2.75 -3.19
CA ILE A 8 -1.30 -3.86 -2.26
C ILE A 8 -2.31 -4.93 -2.61
N HIS A 9 -1.83 -6.09 -3.04
CA HIS A 9 -2.63 -7.26 -3.37
C HIS A 9 -2.63 -8.21 -2.17
N THR A 10 -3.80 -8.77 -1.87
CA THR A 10 -3.95 -9.73 -0.78
C THR A 10 -4.31 -11.11 -1.32
N ILE A 11 -3.99 -12.15 -0.54
CA ILE A 11 -4.27 -13.56 -0.87
C ILE A 11 -5.78 -13.80 -1.11
N GLY A 12 -6.64 -12.99 -0.49
CA GLY A 12 -8.10 -13.01 -0.70
C GLY A 12 -8.58 -12.30 -1.97
N GLY A 13 -7.69 -11.81 -2.83
CA GLY A 13 -8.00 -11.11 -4.08
C GLY A 13 -8.37 -9.62 -3.91
N ASN A 14 -8.28 -9.06 -2.70
CA ASN A 14 -8.52 -7.63 -2.51
C ASN A 14 -7.29 -6.83 -2.93
N VAL A 15 -7.55 -5.65 -3.50
CA VAL A 15 -6.52 -4.67 -3.92
C VAL A 15 -6.78 -3.36 -3.18
N TYR A 16 -5.73 -2.83 -2.56
CA TYR A 16 -5.75 -1.58 -1.80
C TYR A 16 -4.74 -0.59 -2.37
N ASN A 17 -5.08 0.69 -2.34
CA ASN A 17 -4.19 1.74 -2.83
C ASN A 17 -3.64 2.50 -1.63
N TYR A 18 -2.34 2.72 -1.63
CA TYR A 18 -1.69 3.60 -0.66
C TYR A 18 -0.91 4.67 -1.43
N LYS A 19 -1.33 5.92 -1.24
CA LYS A 19 -0.79 7.09 -1.90
C LYS A 19 -0.04 7.92 -0.85
N GLY A 20 1.17 8.34 -1.17
CA GLY A 20 1.97 9.19 -0.31
C GLY A 20 3.14 9.81 -1.05
N SER A 21 3.95 10.59 -0.35
CA SER A 21 5.27 10.95 -0.85
C SER A 21 6.15 9.71 -1.00
N TYR A 22 7.18 9.80 -1.85
CA TYR A 22 8.16 8.72 -2.00
C TYR A 22 8.73 8.23 -0.65
N GLN A 23 9.05 9.15 0.27
CA GLN A 23 9.57 8.80 1.60
C GLN A 23 8.54 8.05 2.45
N GLU A 24 7.26 8.43 2.41
CA GLU A 24 6.19 7.75 3.13
C GLU A 24 5.94 6.35 2.56
N ILE A 25 6.03 6.19 1.24
CA ILE A 25 5.90 4.90 0.55
C ILE A 25 7.06 3.97 0.92
N GLN A 26 8.30 4.46 0.84
CA GLN A 26 9.48 3.66 1.21
C GLN A 26 9.46 3.25 2.69
N ARG A 27 9.01 4.15 3.59
CA ARG A 27 8.79 3.80 5.00
C ARG A 27 7.69 2.76 5.15
N ALA A 28 6.56 2.92 4.47
CA ALA A 28 5.46 1.97 4.52
C ALA A 28 5.92 0.57 4.10
N ILE A 29 6.60 0.45 2.94
CA ILE A 29 7.18 -0.81 2.42
C ILE A 29 8.13 -1.44 3.45
N LYS A 30 8.99 -0.62 4.07
CA LYS A 30 9.90 -1.09 5.13
C LYS A 30 9.15 -1.57 6.37
N ASP A 31 8.11 -0.86 6.80
CA ASP A 31 7.34 -1.20 8.00
C ASP A 31 6.43 -2.44 7.80
N VAL A 32 5.99 -2.74 6.58
CA VAL A 32 5.22 -3.97 6.25
C VAL A 32 5.95 -5.22 6.68
N SER A 33 7.28 -5.22 6.49
CA SER A 33 8.13 -6.33 6.89
C SER A 33 8.04 -6.64 8.39
N CYS A 34 7.52 -5.70 9.19
CA CYS A 34 7.47 -5.79 10.64
C CYS A 34 6.13 -6.25 11.23
N ARG A 35 4.94 -6.07 10.60
CA ARG A 35 3.63 -6.59 11.09
C ARG A 35 2.41 -6.35 10.16
N TYR A 36 2.18 -5.10 9.74
CA TYR A 36 0.96 -4.69 9.02
C TYR A 36 1.21 -3.47 8.12
N LEU A 37 0.32 -3.27 7.15
CA LEU A 37 0.20 -2.10 6.28
C LEU A 37 -1.04 -1.30 6.62
N TYR A 38 -0.95 0.03 6.49
CA TYR A 38 -2.13 0.90 6.45
C TYR A 38 -2.42 1.28 5.00
N GLY A 39 -3.68 1.18 4.57
CA GLY A 39 -4.09 1.47 3.20
C GLY A 39 -5.50 2.06 3.11
N LEU A 40 -5.89 2.49 1.92
CA LEU A 40 -7.27 2.82 1.59
C LEU A 40 -7.85 1.72 0.70
N ASN A 41 -9.07 1.27 1.02
CA ASN A 41 -9.81 0.36 0.14
C ASN A 41 -10.46 1.12 -1.03
N ARG A 42 -11.18 0.38 -1.90
CA ARG A 42 -11.89 0.96 -3.06
C ARG A 42 -12.98 1.98 -2.70
N GLN A 43 -13.42 2.02 -1.44
CA GLN A 43 -14.39 2.96 -0.90
C GLN A 43 -13.72 4.12 -0.13
N SER A 44 -12.40 4.26 -0.24
CA SER A 44 -11.60 5.25 0.50
C SER A 44 -11.68 5.10 2.03
N CYS A 45 -12.06 3.92 2.53
CA CYS A 45 -11.99 3.61 3.95
C CYS A 45 -10.59 3.17 4.33
N ARG A 46 -10.12 3.61 5.51
CA ARG A 46 -8.86 3.15 6.10
C ARG A 46 -8.95 1.69 6.46
N VAL A 47 -7.94 0.92 6.10
CA VAL A 47 -7.82 -0.49 6.44
C VAL A 47 -6.42 -0.81 6.97
N ILE A 48 -6.35 -1.85 7.79
CA ILE A 48 -5.12 -2.45 8.28
C ILE A 48 -4.98 -3.81 7.58
N ILE A 49 -3.89 -4.00 6.83
CA ILE A 49 -3.62 -5.22 6.07
C ILE A 49 -2.48 -5.96 6.80
N PRO A 50 -2.74 -7.11 7.43
CA PRO A 50 -1.68 -7.88 8.08
C PRO A 50 -0.74 -8.50 7.05
N LEU A 51 0.54 -8.65 7.39
CA LEU A 51 1.55 -9.25 6.50
C LEU A 51 1.12 -10.65 5.99
N ALA A 52 0.49 -11.46 6.85
CA ALA A 52 0.01 -12.80 6.49
C ALA A 52 -1.10 -12.80 5.42
N ALA A 53 -1.77 -11.66 5.19
CA ALA A 53 -2.76 -11.52 4.13
C ALA A 53 -2.19 -10.91 2.85
N LEU A 54 -0.92 -10.47 2.85
CA LEU A 54 -0.27 -9.84 1.71
C LEU A 54 0.19 -10.88 0.70
N ASP A 55 -0.09 -10.61 -0.57
CA ASP A 55 0.35 -11.42 -1.71
C ASP A 55 1.48 -10.71 -2.45
N SER A 56 1.24 -9.47 -2.91
CA SER A 56 2.24 -8.66 -3.60
C SER A 56 2.02 -7.16 -3.38
N ILE A 57 3.07 -6.36 -3.64
CA ILE A 57 3.03 -4.90 -3.67
C ILE A 57 3.58 -4.45 -5.03
N GLU A 58 2.86 -3.55 -5.70
CA GLU A 58 3.27 -2.94 -6.97
C GLU A 58 3.43 -1.43 -6.77
N GLU A 59 4.59 -0.87 -7.11
CA GLU A 59 4.78 0.58 -7.17
C GLU A 59 4.25 1.12 -8.51
N ILE A 60 3.55 2.25 -8.44
CA ILE A 60 2.95 2.93 -9.59
C ILE A 60 3.36 4.39 -9.56
N GLU A 61 4.04 4.80 -10.62
CA GLU A 61 4.32 6.21 -10.89
C GLU A 61 3.02 6.93 -11.24
N MET A 62 2.69 7.97 -10.47
CA MET A 62 1.56 8.84 -10.78
C MET A 62 2.03 9.91 -11.77
N ASN A 63 1.88 9.62 -13.06
CA ASN A 63 2.06 10.65 -14.09
C ASN A 63 0.87 11.62 -14.04
N TYR A 64 1.17 12.89 -13.81
CA TYR A 64 0.23 13.99 -13.83
C TYR A 64 -0.10 14.45 -15.26
#